data_AF-A0A5N7B3Y4-F1
#
_entry.id   AF-A0A5N7B3Y4-F1
#
_cell.length_a   1.000
_cell.length_b   1.000
_cell.length_c   1.000
_cell.angle_alpha   90.00
_cell.angle_beta   90.00
_cell.angle_gamma   90.00
#
_symmetry.space_group_name_H-M   'P 1'
#
loop_
_entity.id
_entity.type
_entity.pdbx_description
1 polymer ?
#
loop_
_entity_poly.entity_id
_entity_poly.type
_entity_poly.pdbx_seq_one_letter_code
_entity_poly.pdbx_strand_id
1 'polypeptide(L)'
;MKVSALPLFVALTAAQTVIEGSSFGHGQTLSPNRDTIPGWQIGGEGHAPQVLSNKLILTPPYPGNTRGFAWSQAPVSESEWSAEFQFRASGVERGGGNLQLWYAKDGQSKIGTSSIYTVGQWDGFALVVDMHGGRGGSVRGFLNDGTTDYKSHRSVDSLAFGHCDYSYRNLGRASVVRIKHTNANLEVTVDDKLCFATDKVSLPAGNTIGVTAATPENPDSFEVFKVVLQTAQSGTAPPAQQQNNNNQQQQQQQQQQPVAAQAQTQQQPRTDQFVDLAARIELVNKATGNIIREISNQGKQSENRHHDLQQKLATKEQVAGLDARLQKIEQMLQTIQRDLEGKDYHSRFNQLQDTLRSSHQTLTEHLQGSVLSAITASTPRMGFFIFLIIAFQVFLAVSYIVYKRRRANMPKKFL
;
A
#
# COMPACT_ATOMS: atom_id res chain seq x y z
N MET A 1 -49.12 43.97 -13.38
CA MET A 1 -48.12 42.90 -13.54
C MET A 1 -46.99 43.13 -12.56
N LYS A 2 -46.61 42.14 -11.73
CA LYS A 2 -45.42 42.21 -10.87
C LYS A 2 -44.36 41.28 -11.47
N VAL A 3 -43.19 41.84 -11.81
CA VAL A 3 -42.05 41.06 -12.29
C VAL A 3 -41.24 40.61 -11.07
N SER A 4 -41.21 39.31 -10.80
CA SER A 4 -40.30 38.75 -9.78
C SER A 4 -38.92 38.58 -10.39
N ALA A 5 -37.94 39.34 -9.90
CA ALA A 5 -36.54 39.08 -10.19
C ALA A 5 -36.06 37.88 -9.35
N LEU A 6 -35.61 36.80 -10.01
CA LEU A 6 -34.87 35.74 -9.33
C LEU A 6 -33.43 36.20 -9.06
N PRO A 7 -32.88 36.02 -7.85
CA PRO A 7 -31.46 36.26 -7.61
C PRO A 7 -30.62 35.16 -8.26
N LEU A 8 -29.70 35.54 -9.14
CA LEU A 8 -28.62 34.65 -9.57
C LEU A 8 -27.63 34.46 -8.41
N PHE A 9 -27.68 33.30 -7.75
CA PHE A 9 -26.61 32.90 -6.85
C PHE A 9 -25.40 32.45 -7.68
N VAL A 10 -24.39 33.30 -7.78
CA VAL A 10 -23.08 32.94 -8.34
C VAL A 10 -22.35 32.08 -7.30
N ALA A 11 -22.31 30.77 -7.51
CA ALA A 11 -21.48 29.88 -6.72
C ALA A 11 -20.00 30.15 -7.07
N LEU A 12 -19.26 30.76 -6.14
CA LEU A 12 -17.82 30.91 -6.22
C LEU A 12 -17.15 29.54 -6.03
N THR A 13 -16.90 28.82 -7.12
CA THR A 13 -16.07 27.61 -7.11
C THR A 13 -14.60 28.00 -6.95
N ALA A 14 -14.17 28.24 -5.71
CA ALA A 14 -12.75 28.36 -5.41
C ALA A 14 -12.09 26.98 -5.59
N ALA A 15 -11.07 26.89 -6.42
CA ALA A 15 -10.38 25.62 -6.69
C ALA A 15 -9.65 25.12 -5.43
N GLN A 16 -9.70 23.81 -5.18
CA GLN A 16 -8.83 23.17 -4.18
C GLN A 16 -7.38 23.26 -4.67
N THR A 17 -6.54 23.97 -3.93
CA THR A 17 -5.13 24.19 -4.27
C THR A 17 -4.25 23.20 -3.54
N VAL A 18 -3.33 22.55 -4.26
CA VAL A 18 -2.31 21.67 -3.68
C VAL A 18 -1.29 22.52 -2.92
N ILE A 19 -0.95 22.11 -1.70
CA ILE A 19 0.06 22.75 -0.87
C ILE A 19 1.40 22.08 -1.19
N GLU A 20 2.04 22.56 -2.26
CA GLU A 20 3.24 21.97 -2.88
C GLU A 20 4.35 21.65 -1.87
N GLY A 21 4.69 22.61 -0.98
CA GLY A 21 5.76 22.44 0.02
C GLY A 21 5.50 21.40 1.12
N SER A 22 4.27 20.88 1.20
CA SER A 22 3.86 19.79 2.11
C SER A 22 3.28 18.60 1.33
N SER A 23 3.57 18.50 0.03
CA SER A 23 3.04 17.45 -0.86
C SER A 23 4.14 16.74 -1.65
N PHE A 24 3.86 15.51 -2.08
CA PHE A 24 4.60 14.76 -3.09
C PHE A 24 3.72 13.70 -3.76
N GLY A 25 4.07 13.29 -4.98
CA GLY A 25 3.35 12.20 -5.69
C GLY A 25 2.04 12.62 -6.37
N HIS A 26 1.79 13.91 -6.56
CA HIS A 26 0.74 14.44 -7.47
C HIS A 26 1.24 14.62 -8.92
N GLY A 27 2.56 14.72 -9.12
CA GLY A 27 3.19 14.82 -10.45
C GLY A 27 3.49 13.45 -11.08
N GLN A 28 4.07 13.48 -12.28
CA GLN A 28 4.47 12.27 -13.03
C GLN A 28 5.62 11.50 -12.37
N THR A 29 6.47 12.18 -11.60
CA THR A 29 7.57 11.58 -10.85
C THR A 29 7.61 12.12 -9.43
N LEU A 30 7.96 11.25 -8.48
CA LEU A 30 8.13 11.58 -7.07
C LEU A 30 9.39 12.43 -6.82
N SER A 31 10.45 12.16 -7.59
CA SER A 31 11.77 12.73 -7.41
C SER A 31 12.39 13.07 -8.77
N PRO A 32 12.95 14.29 -8.95
CA PRO A 32 13.67 14.66 -10.16
C PRO A 32 15.00 13.89 -10.36
N ASN A 33 15.67 13.52 -9.26
CA ASN A 33 17.02 12.95 -9.26
C ASN A 33 17.11 11.52 -8.71
N ARG A 34 16.03 10.99 -8.12
CA ARG A 34 15.95 9.70 -7.38
C ARG A 34 16.73 9.66 -6.06
N ASP A 35 17.18 10.80 -5.54
CA ASP A 35 17.85 10.91 -4.25
C ASP A 35 17.08 11.78 -3.26
N THR A 36 16.29 12.74 -3.74
CA THR A 36 15.57 13.72 -2.90
C THR A 36 14.13 13.93 -3.35
N ILE A 37 13.24 14.29 -2.41
CA ILE A 37 11.89 14.78 -2.71
C ILE A 37 11.89 16.29 -2.45
N PRO A 38 11.54 17.15 -3.43
CA PRO A 38 11.56 18.60 -3.27
C PRO A 38 10.69 19.06 -2.09
N GLY A 39 11.23 19.91 -1.21
CA GLY A 39 10.52 20.39 -0.02
C GLY A 39 10.47 19.42 1.16
N TRP A 40 11.07 18.23 1.06
CA TRP A 40 11.07 17.21 2.11
C TRP A 40 12.47 16.82 2.55
N GLN A 41 12.66 16.59 3.85
CA GLN A 41 13.86 15.95 4.39
C GLN A 41 13.58 14.49 4.69
N ILE A 42 14.44 13.60 4.17
CA ILE A 42 14.33 12.15 4.28
C ILE A 42 15.53 11.63 5.08
N GLY A 43 15.32 10.63 5.93
CA GLY A 43 16.37 10.00 6.70
C GLY A 43 15.90 8.74 7.42
N GLY A 44 16.80 8.05 8.08
CA GLY A 44 16.49 6.79 8.76
C GLY A 44 17.58 6.33 9.71
N GLU A 45 17.26 5.24 10.42
CA GLU A 45 18.11 4.58 11.40
C GLU A 45 18.16 3.09 11.06
N GLY A 46 19.34 2.49 11.06
CA GLY A 46 19.58 1.12 10.59
C GLY A 46 19.53 0.95 9.06
N HIS A 47 18.80 1.80 8.33
CA HIS A 47 18.75 1.85 6.87
C HIS A 47 18.48 3.28 6.37
N ALA A 48 18.97 3.62 5.18
CA ALA A 48 18.64 4.87 4.50
C ALA A 48 17.44 4.65 3.56
N PRO A 49 16.31 5.37 3.73
CA PRO A 49 15.15 5.22 2.85
C PRO A 49 15.49 5.39 1.37
N GLN A 50 14.88 4.59 0.51
CA GLN A 50 15.15 4.60 -0.93
C GLN A 50 14.10 5.42 -1.67
N VAL A 51 14.54 6.49 -2.34
CA VAL A 51 13.68 7.29 -3.21
C VAL A 51 13.68 6.68 -4.61
N LEU A 52 12.51 6.30 -5.11
CA LEU A 52 12.33 5.82 -6.48
C LEU A 52 11.45 6.80 -7.25
N SER A 53 11.38 6.64 -8.58
CA SER A 53 10.63 7.56 -9.45
C SER A 53 9.14 7.67 -9.14
N ASN A 54 8.56 6.66 -8.47
CA ASN A 54 7.11 6.58 -8.18
C ASN A 54 6.76 6.26 -6.72
N LYS A 55 7.76 6.04 -5.84
CA LYS A 55 7.54 5.69 -4.42
C LYS A 55 8.77 5.96 -3.56
N LEU A 56 8.55 6.26 -2.30
CA LEU A 56 9.54 6.28 -1.22
C LEU A 56 9.44 4.95 -0.46
N ILE A 57 10.54 4.22 -0.32
CA ILE A 57 10.61 3.03 0.55
C ILE A 57 11.18 3.48 1.89
N LEU A 58 10.33 3.61 2.91
CA LEU A 58 10.72 4.03 4.26
C LEU A 58 11.47 2.92 5.00
N THR A 59 10.99 1.68 4.87
CA THR A 59 11.64 0.49 5.45
C THR A 59 11.81 -0.59 4.37
N PRO A 60 12.96 -1.27 4.30
CA PRO A 60 13.18 -2.34 3.35
C PRO A 60 12.55 -3.66 3.86
N PRO A 61 12.36 -4.68 3.00
CA PRO A 61 11.97 -6.02 3.43
C PRO A 61 13.11 -6.76 4.18
N TYR A 62 14.33 -6.23 4.15
CA TYR A 62 15.50 -6.64 4.93
C TYR A 62 16.56 -5.52 4.86
N PRO A 63 17.29 -5.17 5.94
CA PRO A 63 17.22 -5.74 7.29
C PRO A 63 15.99 -5.26 8.10
N GLY A 64 15.70 -5.98 9.19
CA GLY A 64 14.74 -5.55 10.21
C GLY A 64 15.36 -4.55 11.21
N ASN A 65 14.56 -4.14 12.20
CA ASN A 65 14.91 -3.12 13.20
C ASN A 65 15.30 -1.77 12.57
N THR A 66 14.72 -1.44 11.42
CA THR A 66 14.96 -0.18 10.70
C THR A 66 13.86 0.83 10.99
N ARG A 67 14.24 2.12 10.94
CA ARG A 67 13.32 3.26 10.99
C ARG A 67 13.57 4.17 9.80
N GLY A 68 12.50 4.71 9.22
CA GLY A 68 12.58 5.70 8.15
C GLY A 68 11.65 6.87 8.43
N PHE A 69 12.00 8.05 7.94
CA PHE A 69 11.14 9.24 7.95
C PHE A 69 11.21 10.03 6.64
N ALA A 70 10.16 10.79 6.40
CA ALA A 70 10.14 11.96 5.52
C ALA A 70 9.36 13.08 6.23
N TRP A 71 9.93 14.28 6.35
CA TRP A 71 9.29 15.46 6.95
C TRP A 71 9.23 16.62 5.95
N SER A 72 8.13 17.36 5.90
CA SER A 72 8.04 18.60 5.13
C SER A 72 8.92 19.68 5.76
N GLN A 73 9.67 20.40 4.94
CA GLN A 73 10.55 21.49 5.39
C GLN A 73 9.75 22.78 5.67
N ALA A 74 8.64 22.97 4.96
CA ALA A 74 7.71 24.06 5.19
C ALA A 74 6.57 23.62 6.13
N PRO A 75 6.14 24.49 7.07
CA PRO A 75 4.91 24.29 7.81
C PRO A 75 3.67 24.59 6.96
N VAL A 76 2.59 23.86 7.20
CA VAL A 76 1.26 24.11 6.64
C VAL A 76 0.70 25.37 7.30
N SER A 77 0.31 26.37 6.51
CA SER A 77 -0.17 27.66 7.02
C SER A 77 -1.69 27.75 7.12
N GLU A 78 -2.38 26.75 6.57
CA GLU A 78 -3.82 26.67 6.42
C GLU A 78 -4.49 25.96 7.60
N SER A 79 -5.57 26.53 8.14
CA SER A 79 -6.33 25.94 9.25
C SER A 79 -7.28 24.82 8.78
N GLU A 80 -7.81 24.92 7.55
CA GLU A 80 -8.63 23.89 6.92
C GLU A 80 -7.83 23.23 5.78
N TRP A 81 -7.59 21.92 5.90
CA TRP A 81 -6.84 21.15 4.91
C TRP A 81 -7.38 19.72 4.77
N SER A 82 -7.12 19.12 3.61
CA SER A 82 -7.34 17.70 3.38
C SER A 82 -6.07 17.05 2.86
N ALA A 83 -5.67 15.93 3.46
CA ALA A 83 -4.50 15.16 3.07
C ALA A 83 -4.94 13.82 2.46
N GLU A 84 -4.44 13.48 1.26
CA GLU A 84 -4.51 12.14 0.69
C GLU A 84 -3.15 11.44 0.86
N PHE A 85 -3.15 10.31 1.56
CA PHE A 85 -1.98 9.50 1.85
C PHE A 85 -2.13 8.12 1.21
N GLN A 86 -1.21 7.79 0.31
CA GLN A 86 -1.20 6.52 -0.40
C GLN A 86 0.04 5.71 -0.04
N PHE A 87 -0.17 4.53 0.54
CA PHE A 87 0.90 3.67 1.02
C PHE A 87 0.65 2.19 0.67
N ARG A 88 1.68 1.36 0.83
CA ARG A 88 1.57 -0.10 0.80
C ARG A 88 2.50 -0.70 1.85
N ALA A 89 2.01 -1.71 2.56
CA ALA A 89 2.85 -2.57 3.38
C ALA A 89 2.99 -3.95 2.70
N SER A 90 4.21 -4.47 2.64
CA SER A 90 4.45 -5.82 2.09
C SER A 90 5.57 -6.51 2.84
N GLY A 91 5.35 -7.78 3.20
CA GLY A 91 6.31 -8.55 3.98
C GLY A 91 5.95 -10.02 4.12
N VAL A 92 6.89 -10.78 4.67
CA VAL A 92 6.77 -12.22 4.91
C VAL A 92 5.64 -12.55 5.90
N GLU A 93 5.28 -13.83 6.00
CA GLU A 93 4.37 -14.30 7.05
C GLU A 93 4.90 -13.87 8.43
N ARG A 94 4.03 -13.28 9.26
CA ARG A 94 4.39 -12.70 10.58
C ARG A 94 5.44 -11.58 10.57
N GLY A 95 5.75 -11.01 9.41
CA GLY A 95 6.36 -9.66 9.34
C GLY A 95 5.45 -8.62 10.01
N GLY A 96 6.02 -7.45 10.32
CA GLY A 96 5.26 -6.37 10.93
C GLY A 96 6.04 -5.06 11.06
N GLY A 97 5.50 -4.18 11.88
CA GLY A 97 5.97 -2.81 12.06
C GLY A 97 4.78 -1.87 12.11
N ASN A 98 5.07 -0.57 12.08
CA ASN A 98 4.08 0.48 12.13
C ASN A 98 4.47 1.62 11.18
N LEU A 99 3.45 2.25 10.62
CA LEU A 99 3.54 3.42 9.75
C LEU A 99 2.73 4.53 10.39
N GLN A 100 3.27 5.76 10.40
CA GLN A 100 2.58 6.93 10.93
C GLN A 100 2.61 8.06 9.92
N LEU A 101 1.49 8.75 9.79
CA LEU A 101 1.38 10.08 9.19
C LEU A 101 1.13 11.08 10.31
N TRP A 102 1.93 12.14 10.36
CA TRP A 102 1.91 13.15 11.40
C TRP A 102 1.50 14.51 10.84
N TYR A 103 0.77 15.27 11.64
CA TYR A 103 0.63 16.71 11.53
C TYR A 103 1.05 17.30 12.88
N ALA A 104 2.33 17.65 13.00
CA ALA A 104 2.95 17.92 14.29
C ALA A 104 3.84 19.17 14.28
N LYS A 105 3.86 19.86 15.41
CA LYS A 105 4.76 20.97 15.69
C LYS A 105 6.18 20.48 15.85
N ASP A 106 7.15 21.18 15.26
CA ASP A 106 8.58 20.86 15.32
C ASP A 106 8.90 19.39 14.94
N GLY A 107 8.12 18.81 14.01
CA GLY A 107 8.02 17.36 13.84
C GLY A 107 9.35 16.64 13.62
N GLN A 108 10.21 17.16 12.74
CA GLN A 108 11.53 16.56 12.51
C GLN A 108 12.44 16.59 13.75
N SER A 109 12.42 17.67 14.55
CA SER A 109 13.34 17.83 15.69
C SER A 109 12.82 17.19 16.98
N LYS A 110 11.49 17.05 17.13
CA LYS A 110 10.83 16.40 18.27
C LYS A 110 10.55 14.91 18.07
N ILE A 111 10.18 14.51 16.86
CA ILE A 111 9.72 13.14 16.54
C ILE A 111 10.80 12.39 15.76
N GLY A 112 11.33 12.97 14.68
CA GLY A 112 12.41 12.38 13.88
C GLY A 112 12.05 11.02 13.30
N THR A 113 12.73 9.96 13.75
CA THR A 113 12.50 8.53 13.41
C THR A 113 11.52 7.80 14.36
N SER A 114 10.92 8.51 15.31
CA SER A 114 10.09 7.88 16.35
C SER A 114 8.76 7.37 15.81
N SER A 115 8.32 6.22 16.34
CA SER A 115 6.94 5.75 16.19
C SER A 115 6.09 6.29 17.35
N ILE A 116 4.77 6.12 17.27
CA ILE A 116 3.86 6.49 18.37
C ILE A 116 4.22 5.82 19.71
N TYR A 117 4.89 4.66 19.65
CA TYR A 117 5.35 3.88 20.80
C TYR A 117 6.69 4.31 21.38
N THR A 118 7.45 5.18 20.68
CA THR A 118 8.79 5.62 21.12
C THR A 118 9.00 7.13 21.12
N VAL A 119 8.04 7.90 20.60
CA VAL A 119 8.04 9.37 20.63
C VAL A 119 7.87 9.87 22.06
N GLY A 120 8.54 10.96 22.41
CA GLY A 120 8.44 11.57 23.74
C GLY A 120 7.17 12.42 23.89
N GLN A 121 7.34 13.63 24.42
CA GLN A 121 6.36 14.72 24.30
C GLN A 121 6.36 15.31 22.89
N TRP A 122 5.17 15.48 22.32
CA TRP A 122 4.94 16.04 20.98
C TRP A 122 3.59 16.79 20.96
N ASP A 123 3.37 17.66 19.98
CA ASP A 123 2.17 18.53 19.88
C ASP A 123 1.58 18.40 18.47
N GLY A 124 0.32 17.99 18.36
CA GLY A 124 -0.42 17.82 17.11
C GLY A 124 -1.21 16.50 16.99
N PHE A 125 -1.35 16.01 15.77
CA PHE A 125 -2.09 14.79 15.40
C PHE A 125 -1.18 13.73 14.77
N ALA A 126 -1.50 12.45 15.04
CA ALA A 126 -0.87 11.30 14.40
C ALA A 126 -1.92 10.28 13.97
N LEU A 127 -1.84 9.86 12.71
CA LEU A 127 -2.52 8.68 12.18
C LEU A 127 -1.54 7.51 12.17
N VAL A 128 -1.89 6.40 12.81
CA VAL A 128 -1.06 5.20 12.90
C VAL A 128 -1.73 4.04 12.17
N VAL A 129 -0.95 3.32 11.38
CA VAL A 129 -1.33 2.05 10.75
C VAL A 129 -0.41 0.96 11.30
N ASP A 130 -0.97 -0.02 12.00
CA ASP A 130 -0.23 -1.11 12.61
C ASP A 130 -1.09 -2.35 12.85
N MET A 131 -0.46 -3.38 13.43
CA MET A 131 -1.08 -4.67 13.78
C MET A 131 -1.90 -4.66 15.07
N HIS A 132 -2.16 -3.50 15.68
CA HIS A 132 -3.06 -3.43 16.81
C HIS A 132 -4.52 -3.66 16.36
N GLY A 133 -5.35 -4.20 17.25
CA GLY A 133 -6.70 -4.65 16.92
C GLY A 133 -6.70 -5.99 16.19
N GLY A 134 -7.60 -6.89 16.59
CA GLY A 134 -7.78 -8.15 15.87
C GLY A 134 -8.24 -7.91 14.42
N ARG A 135 -8.10 -8.92 13.55
CA ARG A 135 -8.45 -8.89 12.10
C ARG A 135 -7.40 -8.29 11.16
N GLY A 136 -6.11 -8.33 11.55
CA GLY A 136 -4.99 -8.14 10.63
C GLY A 136 -4.55 -6.69 10.41
N GLY A 137 -4.91 -5.80 11.34
CA GLY A 137 -4.44 -4.43 11.41
C GLY A 137 -5.55 -3.43 11.73
N SER A 138 -5.16 -2.24 12.13
CA SER A 138 -6.07 -1.10 12.33
C SER A 138 -5.46 0.21 11.85
N VAL A 139 -6.34 1.19 11.64
CA VAL A 139 -5.98 2.60 11.44
C VAL A 139 -6.49 3.38 12.64
N ARG A 140 -5.63 4.15 13.29
CA ARG A 140 -5.88 4.77 14.60
C ARG A 140 -5.42 6.22 14.65
N GLY A 141 -6.22 7.09 15.27
CA GLY A 141 -5.91 8.51 15.49
C GLY A 141 -5.44 8.78 16.91
N PHE A 142 -4.35 9.53 17.06
CA PHE A 142 -3.78 9.98 18.33
C PHE A 142 -3.60 11.49 18.33
N LEU A 143 -3.65 12.09 19.52
CA LEU A 143 -3.45 13.51 19.76
C LEU A 143 -2.53 13.72 20.96
N ASN A 144 -1.76 14.78 20.92
CA ASN A 144 -0.97 15.25 22.06
C ASN A 144 -0.85 16.78 21.97
N ASP A 145 -0.76 17.44 23.11
CA ASP A 145 -0.68 18.89 23.29
C ASP A 145 0.70 19.33 23.82
N GLY A 146 1.69 18.44 23.73
CA GLY A 146 3.01 18.59 24.31
C GLY A 146 3.13 18.13 25.77
N THR A 147 2.03 17.81 26.47
CA THR A 147 2.09 17.45 27.90
C THR A 147 2.45 15.98 28.13
N THR A 148 1.92 15.06 27.32
CA THR A 148 2.01 13.61 27.58
C THR A 148 3.28 13.03 26.95
N ASP A 149 4.10 12.36 27.75
CA ASP A 149 5.23 11.56 27.24
C ASP A 149 4.73 10.17 26.81
N TYR A 150 4.64 9.96 25.50
CA TYR A 150 4.15 8.70 24.94
C TYR A 150 5.13 7.54 25.19
N LYS A 151 6.44 7.80 25.24
CA LYS A 151 7.50 6.79 25.42
C LYS A 151 7.48 6.14 26.80
N SER A 152 7.07 6.87 27.83
CA SER A 152 6.91 6.34 29.20
C SER A 152 5.47 5.93 29.54
N HIS A 153 4.52 6.13 28.62
CA HIS A 153 3.13 5.78 28.85
C HIS A 153 2.91 4.26 28.87
N ARG A 154 2.27 3.74 29.93
CA ARG A 154 2.12 2.29 30.17
C ARG A 154 1.30 1.56 29.10
N SER A 155 0.40 2.28 28.42
CA SER A 155 -0.49 1.76 27.40
C SER A 155 -0.69 2.85 26.36
N VAL A 156 0.24 2.97 25.41
CA VAL A 156 0.08 3.94 24.31
C VAL A 156 -1.22 3.69 23.55
N ASP A 157 -1.59 2.42 23.36
CA ASP A 157 -2.79 2.03 22.59
C ASP A 157 -4.11 2.60 23.14
N SER A 158 -4.21 2.86 24.45
CA SER A 158 -5.40 3.48 25.06
C SER A 158 -5.47 5.00 24.91
N LEU A 159 -4.47 5.64 24.28
CA LEU A 159 -4.48 7.06 23.93
C LEU A 159 -5.12 7.34 22.56
N ALA A 160 -5.49 6.30 21.81
CA ALA A 160 -6.17 6.47 20.52
C ALA A 160 -7.59 6.99 20.73
N PHE A 161 -7.94 8.13 20.15
CA PHE A 161 -9.26 8.75 20.28
C PHE A 161 -10.28 8.24 19.24
N GLY A 162 -9.81 7.63 18.16
CA GLY A 162 -10.62 7.05 17.10
C GLY A 162 -9.86 5.95 16.36
N HIS A 163 -10.56 4.91 15.92
CA HIS A 163 -9.95 3.78 15.21
C HIS A 163 -10.94 3.03 14.33
N CYS A 164 -10.43 2.28 13.35
CA CYS A 164 -11.17 1.25 12.63
C CYS A 164 -10.27 0.04 12.32
N ASP A 165 -10.87 -1.15 12.18
CA ASP A 165 -10.18 -2.36 11.71
C ASP A 165 -9.84 -2.21 10.22
N TYR A 166 -8.60 -2.47 9.83
CA TYR A 166 -8.16 -2.39 8.43
C TYR A 166 -6.97 -3.30 8.14
N SER A 167 -7.20 -4.38 7.40
CA SER A 167 -6.16 -5.32 6.98
C SER A 167 -5.30 -4.72 5.85
N TYR A 168 -4.24 -3.99 6.21
CA TYR A 168 -3.43 -3.18 5.28
C TYR A 168 -2.30 -3.93 4.54
N ARG A 169 -1.88 -5.10 5.04
CA ARG A 169 -0.70 -5.81 4.51
C ARG A 169 -1.01 -6.64 3.27
N ASN A 170 -0.02 -6.75 2.38
CA ASN A 170 0.00 -7.69 1.25
C ASN A 170 -1.22 -7.58 0.30
N LEU A 171 -1.86 -6.41 0.24
CA LEU A 171 -3.05 -6.15 -0.59
C LEU A 171 -2.79 -6.11 -2.11
N GLY A 172 -1.52 -6.14 -2.54
CA GLY A 172 -1.10 -5.98 -3.94
C GLY A 172 -1.21 -4.54 -4.47
N ARG A 173 -2.38 -3.91 -4.26
CA ARG A 173 -2.62 -2.46 -4.46
C ARG A 173 -2.01 -1.63 -3.33
N ALA A 174 -1.98 -0.30 -3.53
CA ALA A 174 -1.78 0.65 -2.44
C ALA A 174 -3.11 1.00 -1.75
N SER A 175 -3.06 1.18 -0.45
CA SER A 175 -4.13 1.71 0.40
C SER A 175 -4.20 3.24 0.25
N VAL A 176 -5.40 3.81 0.26
CA VAL A 176 -5.61 5.27 0.24
C VAL A 176 -6.31 5.70 1.52
N VAL A 177 -5.67 6.58 2.29
CA VAL A 177 -6.29 7.25 3.44
C VAL A 177 -6.52 8.70 3.08
N ARG A 178 -7.72 9.23 3.35
CA ARG A 178 -7.97 10.67 3.31
C ARG A 178 -8.31 11.18 4.71
N ILE A 179 -7.63 12.24 5.10
CA ILE A 179 -7.91 13.01 6.31
C ILE A 179 -8.45 14.36 5.86
N LYS A 180 -9.59 14.79 6.41
CA LYS A 180 -10.15 16.13 6.20
C LYS A 180 -10.27 16.82 7.54
N HIS A 181 -9.54 17.91 7.72
CA HIS A 181 -9.62 18.79 8.88
C HIS A 181 -10.30 20.10 8.48
N THR A 182 -11.37 20.45 9.18
CA THR A 182 -12.08 21.73 9.08
C THR A 182 -12.35 22.26 10.47
N ASN A 183 -12.76 23.53 10.61
CA ASN A 183 -13.12 24.13 11.90
C ASN A 183 -14.30 23.43 12.61
N ALA A 184 -15.02 22.51 11.94
CA ALA A 184 -16.19 21.82 12.47
C ALA A 184 -16.03 20.29 12.63
N ASN A 185 -15.07 19.66 11.94
CA ASN A 185 -14.92 18.20 11.94
C ASN A 185 -13.52 17.78 11.46
N LEU A 186 -12.95 16.78 12.13
CA LEU A 186 -11.89 15.93 11.64
C LEU A 186 -12.48 14.59 11.17
N GLU A 187 -12.35 14.29 9.88
CA GLU A 187 -12.84 13.04 9.27
C GLU A 187 -11.67 12.24 8.69
N VAL A 188 -11.66 10.92 8.95
CA VAL A 188 -10.68 9.99 8.37
C VAL A 188 -11.41 8.89 7.62
N THR A 189 -11.04 8.70 6.35
CA THR A 189 -11.55 7.63 5.47
C THR A 189 -10.41 6.77 4.97
N VAL A 190 -10.65 5.47 4.78
CA VAL A 190 -9.69 4.48 4.27
C VAL A 190 -10.35 3.68 3.15
N ASP A 191 -9.74 3.67 1.97
CA ASP A 191 -10.30 3.10 0.73
C ASP A 191 -11.79 3.52 0.52
N ASP A 192 -12.04 4.84 0.57
CA ASP A 192 -13.35 5.50 0.45
C ASP A 192 -14.40 5.15 1.52
N LYS A 193 -14.01 4.47 2.61
CA LYS A 193 -14.89 4.14 3.74
C LYS A 193 -14.57 4.97 4.97
N LEU A 194 -15.58 5.47 5.67
CA LEU A 194 -15.41 6.15 6.95
C LEU A 194 -14.73 5.23 7.97
N CYS A 195 -13.61 5.69 8.55
CA CYS A 195 -12.89 5.01 9.61
C CYS A 195 -13.30 5.59 10.97
N PHE A 196 -13.15 6.91 11.15
CA PHE A 196 -13.67 7.66 12.29
C PHE A 196 -13.84 9.14 11.93
N ALA A 197 -14.70 9.85 12.67
CA ALA A 197 -14.84 11.29 12.58
C ALA A 197 -15.13 11.89 13.97
N THR A 198 -14.78 13.16 14.18
CA THR A 198 -15.05 13.88 15.43
C THR A 198 -15.00 15.40 15.27
N ASP A 199 -15.93 16.06 15.93
CA ASP A 199 -16.10 17.51 16.10
C ASP A 199 -15.27 18.11 17.24
N LYS A 200 -14.52 17.29 18.00
CA LYS A 200 -13.81 17.70 19.22
C LYS A 200 -12.33 18.04 19.00
N VAL A 201 -11.83 17.88 17.79
CA VAL A 201 -10.41 18.02 17.48
C VAL A 201 -10.18 19.32 16.73
N SER A 202 -9.23 20.12 17.24
CA SER A 202 -8.82 21.39 16.64
C SER A 202 -7.30 21.37 16.47
N LEU A 203 -6.84 21.35 15.23
CA LEU A 203 -5.43 21.35 14.88
C LEU A 203 -4.99 22.76 14.46
N PRO A 204 -4.01 23.39 15.15
CA PRO A 204 -3.56 24.73 14.79
C PRO A 204 -2.78 24.72 13.48
N ALA A 205 -2.81 25.84 12.75
CA ALA A 205 -1.91 26.09 11.63
C ALA A 205 -0.45 26.29 12.12
N GLY A 206 0.51 26.13 11.22
CA GLY A 206 1.95 26.28 11.49
C GLY A 206 2.70 24.98 11.79
N ASN A 207 2.06 23.82 11.67
CA ASN A 207 2.68 22.52 11.93
C ASN A 207 3.24 21.89 10.64
N THR A 208 4.18 20.95 10.81
CA THR A 208 4.79 20.18 9.71
C THR A 208 4.08 18.86 9.48
N ILE A 209 4.01 18.42 8.22
CA ILE A 209 3.59 17.06 7.87
C ILE A 209 4.82 16.14 7.89
N GLY A 210 4.65 14.92 8.38
CA GLY A 210 5.68 13.90 8.28
C GLY A 210 5.11 12.50 8.13
N VAL A 211 5.91 11.60 7.57
CA VAL A 211 5.65 10.17 7.59
C VAL A 211 6.82 9.48 8.27
N THR A 212 6.55 8.59 9.22
CA THR A 212 7.56 7.71 9.82
C THR A 212 7.15 6.26 9.67
N ALA A 213 8.12 5.35 9.63
CA ALA A 213 7.86 3.92 9.76
C ALA A 213 8.94 3.28 10.63
N ALA A 214 8.57 2.29 11.45
CA ALA A 214 9.49 1.51 12.25
C ALA A 214 9.15 0.01 12.17
N THR A 215 10.19 -0.82 12.08
CA THR A 215 10.07 -2.28 11.95
C THR A 215 10.71 -3.02 13.12
N PRO A 216 10.21 -4.23 13.48
CA PRO A 216 10.89 -5.17 14.34
C PRO A 216 11.91 -5.99 13.51
N GLU A 217 12.49 -7.05 14.10
CA GLU A 217 13.43 -7.96 13.44
C GLU A 217 12.88 -8.60 12.16
N ASN A 218 11.57 -8.90 12.10
CA ASN A 218 10.87 -9.35 10.89
C ASN A 218 10.10 -8.16 10.27
N PRO A 219 10.69 -7.39 9.35
CA PRO A 219 10.09 -6.16 8.83
C PRO A 219 8.97 -6.42 7.83
N ASP A 220 7.97 -5.54 7.83
CA ASP A 220 7.29 -5.13 6.62
C ASP A 220 8.09 -4.03 5.92
N SER A 221 8.12 -4.08 4.59
CA SER A 221 8.50 -2.93 3.78
C SER A 221 7.31 -1.98 3.69
N PHE A 222 7.49 -0.76 4.18
CA PHE A 222 6.54 0.33 4.07
C PHE A 222 6.92 1.26 2.91
N GLU A 223 6.05 1.32 1.92
CA GLU A 223 6.22 2.09 0.69
C GLU A 223 5.17 3.22 0.65
N VAL A 224 5.58 4.45 0.38
CA VAL A 224 4.69 5.61 0.25
C VAL A 224 4.74 6.10 -1.20
N PHE A 225 3.58 6.22 -1.83
CA PHE A 225 3.44 6.67 -3.22
C PHE A 225 3.08 8.15 -3.29
N LYS A 226 2.28 8.62 -2.33
CA LYS A 226 1.67 9.95 -2.33
C LYS A 226 1.43 10.45 -0.92
N VAL A 227 1.77 11.71 -0.66
CA VAL A 227 1.24 12.52 0.45
C VAL A 227 0.86 13.83 -0.20
N VAL A 228 -0.44 14.13 -0.34
CA VAL A 228 -0.88 15.35 -1.01
C VAL A 228 -1.82 16.12 -0.11
N LEU A 229 -1.39 17.30 0.29
CA LEU A 229 -2.20 18.25 1.02
C LEU A 229 -2.88 19.21 0.06
N GLN A 230 -4.14 19.50 0.34
CA GLN A 230 -4.96 20.46 -0.38
C GLN A 230 -5.68 21.37 0.61
N THR A 231 -5.97 22.59 0.19
CA THR A 231 -6.86 23.49 0.94
C THR A 231 -8.25 22.87 1.04
N ALA A 232 -8.74 22.67 2.26
CA ALA A 232 -10.12 22.25 2.47
C ALA A 232 -11.01 23.49 2.52
N GLN A 233 -12.22 23.36 2.00
CA GLN A 233 -13.26 24.35 2.15
C GLN A 233 -14.40 23.73 2.97
N SER A 234 -14.94 24.53 3.87
CA SER A 234 -16.21 24.31 4.57
C SER A 234 -17.38 24.52 3.60
N GLY A 235 -17.44 23.66 2.58
CA GLY A 235 -18.48 23.60 1.55
C GLY A 235 -18.88 22.14 1.26
N THR A 236 -20.11 21.95 0.78
CA THR A 236 -20.68 20.65 0.45
C THR A 236 -19.86 19.89 -0.60
N ALA A 237 -19.87 18.56 -0.50
CA ALA A 237 -19.11 17.68 -1.39
C ALA A 237 -19.40 17.99 -2.88
N PRO A 238 -18.38 17.95 -3.76
CA PRO A 238 -18.62 18.12 -5.19
C PRO A 238 -19.54 17.00 -5.68
N PRO A 239 -20.63 17.31 -6.41
CA PRO A 239 -21.50 16.29 -6.95
C PRO A 239 -20.71 15.44 -7.97
N ALA A 240 -20.80 14.12 -7.82
CA ALA A 240 -20.22 13.18 -8.78
C ALA A 240 -20.77 13.50 -10.18
N GLN A 241 -19.87 13.62 -11.16
CA GLN A 241 -20.25 13.92 -12.55
C GLN A 241 -21.03 12.74 -13.15
N GLN A 242 -22.35 12.79 -13.04
CA GLN A 242 -23.24 11.96 -13.86
C GLN A 242 -23.11 12.42 -15.31
N GLN A 243 -22.46 11.58 -16.11
CA GLN A 243 -22.23 11.80 -17.53
C GLN A 243 -23.55 11.67 -18.30
N ASN A 244 -24.31 12.76 -18.37
CA ASN A 244 -25.61 12.77 -19.04
C ASN A 244 -25.42 12.77 -20.57
N ASN A 245 -25.92 11.73 -21.22
CA ASN A 245 -25.67 11.42 -22.62
C ASN A 245 -26.89 11.85 -23.45
N ASN A 246 -26.86 13.04 -24.05
CA ASN A 246 -27.90 13.48 -24.98
C ASN A 246 -27.37 14.51 -25.99
N ASN A 247 -27.15 14.07 -27.22
CA ASN A 247 -27.21 14.93 -28.41
C ASN A 247 -27.42 14.07 -29.67
N GLN A 248 -28.68 13.93 -30.07
CA GLN A 248 -29.07 13.56 -31.42
C GLN A 248 -30.17 14.50 -31.90
N GLN A 249 -30.24 14.65 -33.22
CA GLN A 249 -31.23 15.42 -33.99
C GLN A 249 -31.10 16.96 -33.92
N GLN A 250 -30.35 17.50 -34.88
CA GLN A 250 -31.01 18.23 -35.98
C GLN A 250 -30.13 18.21 -37.24
N GLN A 251 -30.72 17.81 -38.36
CA GLN A 251 -30.12 17.84 -39.69
C GLN A 251 -31.24 18.05 -40.73
N GLN A 252 -30.90 18.58 -41.90
CA GLN A 252 -31.81 19.06 -42.97
C GLN A 252 -32.43 20.45 -42.66
N GLN A 253 -32.47 21.41 -43.59
CA GLN A 253 -32.08 21.43 -45.00
C GLN A 253 -31.96 22.90 -45.47
N GLN A 254 -31.00 23.23 -46.36
CA GLN A 254 -31.27 24.02 -47.58
C GLN A 254 -30.02 24.18 -48.48
N GLN A 255 -30.28 24.45 -49.75
CA GLN A 255 -29.34 24.37 -50.89
C GLN A 255 -28.96 25.74 -51.46
N GLN A 256 -27.81 25.74 -52.17
CA GLN A 256 -27.48 26.57 -53.35
C GLN A 256 -27.25 28.09 -53.17
N GLN A 257 -25.96 28.47 -53.15
CA GLN A 257 -25.24 29.29 -54.14
C GLN A 257 -26.05 30.18 -55.14
N PRO A 258 -25.55 31.39 -55.49
CA PRO A 258 -24.25 31.51 -56.19
C PRO A 258 -23.31 32.66 -55.76
N VAL A 259 -22.12 32.65 -56.38
CA VAL A 259 -20.93 33.46 -56.05
C VAL A 259 -20.82 34.72 -56.91
N ALA A 260 -20.45 35.84 -56.28
CA ALA A 260 -19.74 36.98 -56.86
C ALA A 260 -19.00 37.73 -55.72
N ALA A 261 -17.77 38.23 -55.83
CA ALA A 261 -16.77 38.13 -56.88
C ALA A 261 -15.33 38.23 -56.30
N GLN A 262 -14.35 37.88 -57.14
CA GLN A 262 -13.01 38.49 -57.33
C GLN A 262 -12.53 39.58 -56.33
N ALA A 263 -11.26 39.64 -55.86
CA ALA A 263 -10.04 38.93 -56.27
C ALA A 263 -8.94 38.90 -55.17
N GLN A 264 -7.98 37.98 -55.34
CA GLN A 264 -6.50 38.10 -55.15
C GLN A 264 -5.98 39.16 -54.15
N THR A 265 -5.10 38.86 -53.17
CA THR A 265 -4.09 37.79 -52.99
C THR A 265 -3.81 37.64 -51.46
N GLN A 266 -2.97 36.78 -50.87
CA GLN A 266 -1.85 35.93 -51.33
C GLN A 266 -1.67 34.66 -50.44
N GLN A 267 -0.60 33.89 -50.66
CA GLN A 267 -0.19 32.66 -49.94
C GLN A 267 0.12 32.86 -48.43
N GLN A 268 -0.40 32.04 -47.50
CA GLN A 268 0.03 30.67 -47.05
C GLN A 268 1.36 30.65 -46.25
N PRO A 269 1.52 29.81 -45.19
CA PRO A 269 1.10 28.40 -45.12
C PRO A 269 0.31 27.99 -43.86
N ARG A 270 -0.81 27.28 -44.03
CA ARG A 270 -1.54 26.62 -42.91
C ARG A 270 -2.38 25.39 -43.32
N THR A 271 -1.97 24.68 -44.38
CA THR A 271 -2.69 23.50 -44.92
C THR A 271 -2.19 22.17 -44.36
N ASP A 272 -0.89 22.03 -44.10
CA ASP A 272 -0.30 20.72 -43.71
C ASP A 272 -0.75 20.25 -42.32
N GLN A 273 -1.02 21.18 -41.40
CA GLN A 273 -1.49 20.87 -40.05
C GLN A 273 -2.88 20.20 -40.03
N PHE A 274 -3.76 20.50 -40.98
CA PHE A 274 -5.09 19.86 -41.05
C PHE A 274 -5.01 18.45 -41.61
N VAL A 275 -4.06 18.18 -42.50
CA VAL A 275 -3.81 16.83 -43.05
C VAL A 275 -3.17 15.93 -41.99
N ASP A 276 -2.16 16.41 -41.25
CA ASP A 276 -1.55 15.67 -40.14
C ASP A 276 -2.57 15.39 -39.01
N LEU A 277 -3.41 16.36 -38.66
CA LEU A 277 -4.45 16.17 -37.64
C LEU A 277 -5.48 15.11 -38.06
N ALA A 278 -5.92 15.10 -39.33
CA ALA A 278 -6.84 14.08 -39.84
C ALA A 278 -6.21 12.67 -39.80
N ALA A 279 -4.95 12.54 -40.24
CA ALA A 279 -4.22 11.28 -40.20
C ALA A 279 -4.03 10.75 -38.76
N ARG A 280 -3.73 11.64 -37.80
CA ARG A 280 -3.64 11.29 -36.38
C ARG A 280 -4.97 10.80 -35.80
N ILE A 281 -6.09 11.45 -36.14
CA ILE A 281 -7.42 11.03 -35.69
C ILE A 281 -7.76 9.63 -36.21
N GLU A 282 -7.45 9.31 -37.48
CA GLU A 282 -7.66 7.97 -38.02
C GLU A 282 -6.79 6.92 -37.32
N LEU A 283 -5.53 7.25 -37.03
CA LEU A 283 -4.61 6.36 -36.33
C LEU A 283 -5.04 6.10 -34.87
N VAL A 284 -5.53 7.12 -34.17
CA VAL A 284 -6.13 7.00 -32.83
C VAL A 284 -7.36 6.09 -32.86
N ASN A 285 -8.27 6.28 -33.83
CA ASN A 285 -9.46 5.42 -33.95
C ASN A 285 -9.11 3.94 -34.18
N LYS A 286 -8.09 3.65 -34.99
CA LYS A 286 -7.59 2.28 -35.19
C LYS A 286 -6.93 1.70 -33.93
N ALA A 287 -6.16 2.52 -33.20
CA ALA A 287 -5.57 2.11 -31.92
C ALA A 287 -6.65 1.76 -30.88
N THR A 288 -7.68 2.60 -30.74
CA THR A 288 -8.84 2.34 -29.86
C THR A 288 -9.56 1.04 -30.23
N GLY A 289 -9.78 0.77 -31.52
CA GLY A 289 -10.40 -0.48 -31.98
C GLY A 289 -9.60 -1.74 -31.62
N ASN A 290 -8.27 -1.66 -31.66
CA ASN A 290 -7.39 -2.77 -31.23
C ASN A 290 -7.41 -2.94 -29.70
N ILE A 291 -7.38 -1.86 -28.94
CA ILE A 291 -7.45 -1.89 -27.47
C ILE A 291 -8.76 -2.52 -26.97
N ILE A 292 -9.91 -2.17 -27.58
CA ILE A 292 -11.21 -2.76 -27.24
C ILE A 292 -11.22 -4.28 -27.49
N ARG A 293 -10.58 -4.74 -28.56
CA ARG A 293 -10.43 -6.19 -28.85
C ARG A 293 -9.54 -6.90 -27.84
N GLU A 294 -8.41 -6.28 -27.48
CA GLU A 294 -7.48 -6.80 -26.47
C GLU A 294 -8.19 -6.96 -25.11
N ILE A 295 -8.91 -5.92 -24.66
CA ILE A 295 -9.68 -5.92 -23.41
C ILE A 295 -10.77 -7.00 -23.43
N SER A 296 -11.50 -7.17 -24.54
CA SER A 296 -12.52 -8.21 -24.67
C SER A 296 -11.94 -9.63 -24.58
N ASN A 297 -10.77 -9.86 -25.18
CA ASN A 297 -10.07 -11.14 -25.07
C ASN A 297 -9.54 -11.39 -23.65
N GLN A 298 -9.01 -10.35 -23.00
CA GLN A 298 -8.50 -10.44 -21.63
C GLN A 298 -9.64 -10.72 -20.62
N GLY A 299 -10.81 -10.10 -20.82
CA GLY A 299 -12.02 -10.36 -20.04
C GLY A 299 -12.44 -11.83 -20.08
N LYS A 300 -12.58 -12.41 -21.28
CA LYS A 300 -12.92 -13.84 -21.46
C LYS A 300 -11.89 -14.78 -20.82
N GLN A 301 -10.60 -14.45 -20.90
CA GLN A 301 -9.56 -15.26 -20.26
C GLN A 301 -9.61 -15.16 -18.73
N SER A 302 -10.02 -14.01 -18.19
CA SER A 302 -10.23 -13.81 -16.75
C SER A 302 -11.44 -14.60 -16.23
N GLU A 303 -12.58 -14.54 -16.92
CA GLU A 303 -13.79 -15.32 -16.59
C GLU A 303 -13.51 -16.82 -16.59
N ASN A 304 -12.77 -17.33 -17.58
CA ASN A 304 -12.39 -18.74 -17.63
C ASN A 304 -11.50 -19.17 -16.45
N ARG A 305 -10.57 -18.30 -15.98
CA ARG A 305 -9.82 -18.57 -14.74
C ARG A 305 -10.70 -18.52 -13.50
N HIS A 306 -11.68 -17.61 -13.46
CA HIS A 306 -12.60 -17.50 -12.34
C HIS A 306 -13.47 -18.76 -12.23
N HIS A 307 -13.95 -19.29 -13.35
CA HIS A 307 -14.67 -20.57 -13.40
C HIS A 307 -13.79 -21.77 -13.00
N ASP A 308 -12.55 -21.87 -13.48
CA ASP A 308 -11.61 -22.94 -13.07
C ASP A 308 -11.29 -22.89 -11.55
N LEU A 309 -11.11 -21.70 -10.98
CA LEU A 309 -10.92 -21.51 -9.55
C LEU A 309 -12.18 -21.84 -8.73
N GLN A 310 -13.37 -21.42 -9.20
CA GLN A 310 -14.64 -21.81 -8.57
C GLN A 310 -14.85 -23.33 -8.63
N GLN A 311 -14.50 -23.98 -9.74
CA GLN A 311 -14.62 -25.42 -9.88
C GLN A 311 -13.65 -26.18 -8.96
N LYS A 312 -12.44 -25.65 -8.72
CA LYS A 312 -11.49 -26.18 -7.74
C LYS A 312 -11.92 -25.94 -6.28
N LEU A 313 -12.56 -24.80 -6.00
CA LEU A 313 -13.16 -24.50 -4.68
C LEU A 313 -14.46 -25.30 -4.43
N ALA A 314 -15.15 -25.74 -5.48
CA ALA A 314 -16.35 -26.58 -5.41
C ALA A 314 -16.07 -28.06 -5.10
N THR A 315 -14.88 -28.41 -4.59
CA THR A 315 -14.56 -29.76 -4.12
C THR A 315 -15.26 -30.01 -2.77
N LYS A 316 -16.56 -30.32 -2.87
CA LYS A 316 -17.59 -30.47 -1.81
C LYS A 316 -17.18 -31.33 -0.60
N GLU A 317 -16.17 -32.17 -0.78
CA GLU A 317 -15.64 -33.14 0.18
C GLU A 317 -14.84 -32.48 1.34
N GLN A 318 -14.10 -31.38 1.07
CA GLN A 318 -13.36 -30.67 2.13
C GLN A 318 -14.26 -29.80 3.01
N VAL A 319 -15.31 -29.21 2.44
CA VAL A 319 -16.28 -28.38 3.17
C VAL A 319 -17.16 -29.26 4.08
N ALA A 320 -17.63 -30.41 3.60
CA ALA A 320 -18.38 -31.37 4.43
C ALA A 320 -17.57 -31.88 5.63
N GLY A 321 -16.25 -32.08 5.47
CA GLY A 321 -15.35 -32.44 6.56
C GLY A 321 -15.13 -31.33 7.61
N LEU A 322 -15.39 -30.07 7.26
CA LEU A 322 -15.35 -28.92 8.17
C LEU A 322 -16.66 -28.76 8.96
N ASP A 323 -17.82 -28.90 8.31
CA ASP A 323 -19.13 -28.87 8.98
C ASP A 323 -19.25 -29.94 10.07
N ALA A 324 -18.83 -31.18 9.78
CA ALA A 324 -18.83 -32.28 10.74
C ALA A 324 -17.91 -32.01 11.96
N ARG A 325 -16.86 -31.20 11.80
CA ARG A 325 -15.97 -30.77 12.90
C ARG A 325 -16.58 -29.64 13.71
N LEU A 326 -17.23 -28.67 13.05
CA LEU A 326 -17.95 -27.57 13.68
C LEU A 326 -19.08 -28.09 14.59
N GLN A 327 -19.95 -28.97 14.10
CA GLN A 327 -21.03 -29.57 14.90
C GLN A 327 -20.50 -30.34 16.13
N LYS A 328 -19.35 -31.02 16.01
CA LYS A 328 -18.73 -31.73 17.13
C LYS A 328 -18.16 -30.79 18.20
N ILE A 329 -17.62 -29.64 17.78
CA ILE A 329 -17.15 -28.58 18.69
C ILE A 329 -18.33 -27.90 19.40
N GLU A 330 -19.43 -27.67 18.68
CA GLU A 330 -20.63 -27.04 19.22
C GLU A 330 -21.31 -27.92 20.28
N GLN A 331 -21.42 -29.23 20.03
CA GLN A 331 -21.88 -30.20 21.04
C GLN A 331 -20.96 -30.22 22.27
N MET A 332 -19.63 -30.20 22.08
CA MET A 332 -18.67 -30.16 23.19
C MET A 332 -18.80 -28.88 24.03
N LEU A 333 -19.00 -27.72 23.40
CA LEU A 333 -19.24 -26.46 24.11
C LEU A 333 -20.56 -26.47 24.90
N GLN A 334 -21.63 -27.03 24.35
CA GLN A 334 -22.90 -27.21 25.06
C GLN A 334 -22.82 -28.19 26.23
N THR A 335 -21.89 -29.15 26.22
CA THR A 335 -21.59 -30.02 27.37
C THR A 335 -20.77 -29.26 28.43
N ILE A 336 -19.72 -28.53 28.02
CA ILE A 336 -18.89 -27.72 28.93
C ILE A 336 -19.71 -26.65 29.65
N GLN A 337 -20.66 -26.00 28.95
CA GLN A 337 -21.55 -25.01 29.55
C GLN A 337 -22.53 -25.61 30.57
N ARG A 338 -22.78 -26.93 30.51
CA ARG A 338 -23.67 -27.67 31.43
C ARG A 338 -22.93 -28.24 32.64
N ASP A 339 -21.64 -28.52 32.51
CA ASP A 339 -20.80 -29.12 33.55
C ASP A 339 -20.04 -28.10 34.42
N LEU A 340 -20.29 -26.79 34.25
CA LEU A 340 -19.67 -25.70 35.02
C LEU A 340 -20.01 -25.68 36.53
N GLU A 341 -20.83 -26.63 37.01
CA GLU A 341 -21.24 -26.76 38.42
C GLU A 341 -20.52 -27.91 39.16
N GLY A 342 -19.75 -28.76 38.46
CA GLY A 342 -19.08 -29.94 39.02
C GLY A 342 -17.66 -29.68 39.55
N LYS A 343 -17.46 -29.70 40.87
CA LYS A 343 -16.13 -29.58 41.51
C LYS A 343 -15.33 -30.90 41.48
N ASP A 344 -14.76 -31.27 40.33
CA ASP A 344 -13.82 -32.41 40.26
C ASP A 344 -12.74 -32.29 39.15
N TYR A 345 -12.00 -31.18 39.20
CA TYR A 345 -11.03 -30.80 38.15
C TYR A 345 -9.74 -31.64 38.11
N HIS A 346 -9.28 -32.19 39.24
CA HIS A 346 -7.96 -32.85 39.32
C HIS A 346 -7.92 -34.25 38.71
N SER A 347 -8.96 -35.06 38.86
CA SER A 347 -9.03 -36.40 38.27
C SER A 347 -9.01 -36.35 36.73
N ARG A 348 -9.70 -35.35 36.16
CA ARG A 348 -9.78 -35.13 34.71
C ARG A 348 -8.53 -34.50 34.12
N PHE A 349 -7.78 -33.68 34.88
CA PHE A 349 -6.51 -33.12 34.40
C PHE A 349 -5.46 -34.21 34.13
N ASN A 350 -5.37 -35.22 35.01
CA ASN A 350 -4.48 -36.37 34.79
C ASN A 350 -4.91 -37.20 33.56
N GLN A 351 -6.22 -37.41 33.38
CA GLN A 351 -6.76 -38.05 32.18
C GLN A 351 -6.45 -37.27 30.89
N LEU A 352 -6.49 -35.93 30.94
CA LEU A 352 -6.07 -35.05 29.83
C LEU A 352 -4.56 -35.17 29.55
N GLN A 353 -3.73 -35.20 30.60
CA GLN A 353 -2.28 -35.35 30.49
C GLN A 353 -1.90 -36.67 29.79
N ASP A 354 -2.56 -37.78 30.15
CA ASP A 354 -2.33 -39.09 29.53
C ASP A 354 -2.87 -39.16 28.09
N THR A 355 -4.01 -38.52 27.82
CA THR A 355 -4.58 -38.44 26.45
C THR A 355 -3.73 -37.56 25.52
N LEU A 356 -3.10 -36.50 26.05
CA LEU A 356 -2.14 -35.68 25.31
C LEU A 356 -0.85 -36.46 25.02
N ARG A 357 -0.37 -37.28 25.96
CA ARG A 357 0.82 -38.13 25.76
C ARG A 357 0.63 -39.16 24.65
N SER A 358 -0.49 -39.89 24.66
CA SER A 358 -0.80 -40.86 23.61
C SER A 358 -1.02 -40.18 22.25
N SER A 359 -1.70 -39.04 22.23
CA SER A 359 -1.86 -38.23 21.01
C SER A 359 -0.52 -37.76 20.43
N HIS A 360 0.44 -37.37 21.27
CA HIS A 360 1.78 -36.97 20.82
C HIS A 360 2.60 -38.13 20.23
N GLN A 361 2.48 -39.34 20.78
CA GLN A 361 3.13 -40.53 20.21
C GLN A 361 2.57 -40.84 18.82
N THR A 362 1.24 -40.90 18.68
CA THR A 362 0.58 -41.17 17.39
C THR A 362 0.85 -40.08 16.34
N LEU A 363 0.90 -38.81 16.74
CA LEU A 363 1.26 -37.70 15.86
C LEU A 363 2.71 -37.79 15.35
N THR A 364 3.64 -38.25 16.20
CA THR A 364 5.06 -38.35 15.84
C THR A 364 5.30 -39.44 14.78
N GLU A 365 4.65 -40.60 14.92
CA GLU A 365 4.74 -41.70 13.94
C GLU A 365 4.10 -41.31 12.59
N HIS A 366 2.92 -40.67 12.61
CA HIS A 366 2.23 -40.26 11.38
C HIS A 366 2.92 -39.09 10.64
N LEU A 367 3.60 -38.19 11.37
CA LEU A 367 4.45 -37.16 10.78
C LEU A 367 5.73 -37.76 10.17
N GLN A 368 6.39 -38.71 10.83
CA GLN A 368 7.58 -39.34 10.26
C GLN A 368 7.29 -40.05 8.92
N GLY A 369 6.19 -40.80 8.81
CA GLY A 369 5.81 -41.49 7.56
C GLY A 369 5.46 -40.56 6.39
N SER A 370 4.78 -39.44 6.67
CA SER A 370 4.38 -38.44 5.66
C SER A 370 5.52 -37.51 5.26
N VAL A 371 6.41 -37.15 6.18
CA VAL A 371 7.58 -36.31 5.90
C VAL A 371 8.68 -37.09 5.16
N LEU A 372 8.92 -38.37 5.48
CA LEU A 372 9.87 -39.22 4.74
C LEU A 372 9.45 -39.46 3.27
N SER A 373 8.15 -39.62 3.01
CA SER A 373 7.65 -39.82 1.64
C SER A 373 7.65 -38.52 0.82
N ALA A 374 7.41 -37.37 1.45
CA ALA A 374 7.52 -36.06 0.78
C ALA A 374 8.98 -35.67 0.46
N ILE A 375 9.94 -36.00 1.34
CA ILE A 375 11.37 -35.66 1.14
C ILE A 375 12.07 -36.59 0.13
N THR A 376 11.62 -37.84 -0.01
CA THR A 376 12.23 -38.79 -0.96
C THR A 376 11.76 -38.61 -2.41
N ALA A 377 10.63 -37.93 -2.65
CA ALA A 377 10.10 -37.70 -3.99
C ALA A 377 10.84 -36.62 -4.82
N SER A 378 11.60 -35.72 -4.17
CA SER A 378 12.19 -34.54 -4.85
C SER A 378 13.58 -34.15 -4.34
N THR A 379 14.39 -35.10 -3.89
CA THR A 379 15.81 -34.87 -3.54
C THR A 379 16.77 -35.29 -4.67
N PRO A 380 17.40 -34.36 -5.41
CA PRO A 380 18.48 -34.70 -6.32
C PRO A 380 19.70 -35.18 -5.51
N ARG A 381 20.28 -36.32 -5.91
CA ARG A 381 21.33 -37.02 -5.15
C ARG A 381 22.51 -36.10 -4.80
N MET A 382 22.67 -35.77 -3.51
CA MET A 382 23.77 -34.96 -2.97
C MET A 382 25.17 -35.42 -3.40
N GLY A 383 25.34 -36.72 -3.65
CA GLY A 383 26.60 -37.29 -4.17
C GLY A 383 27.04 -36.75 -5.53
N PHE A 384 26.12 -36.30 -6.40
CA PHE A 384 26.47 -35.70 -7.69
C PHE A 384 27.17 -34.36 -7.50
N PHE A 385 26.68 -33.50 -6.60
CA PHE A 385 27.30 -32.21 -6.29
C PHE A 385 28.67 -32.38 -5.62
N ILE A 386 28.81 -33.32 -4.70
CA ILE A 386 30.10 -33.62 -4.05
C ILE A 386 31.13 -34.11 -5.09
N PHE A 387 30.73 -35.02 -5.99
CA PHE A 387 31.60 -35.47 -7.09
C PHE A 387 32.01 -34.33 -8.02
N LEU A 388 31.08 -33.43 -8.36
CA LEU A 388 31.33 -32.28 -9.25
C LEU A 388 32.32 -31.29 -8.61
N ILE A 389 32.19 -31.02 -7.29
CA ILE A 389 33.15 -30.19 -6.54
C ILE A 389 34.54 -30.82 -6.52
N ILE A 390 34.64 -32.14 -6.25
CA ILE A 390 35.93 -32.85 -6.26
C ILE A 390 36.57 -32.83 -7.65
N ALA A 391 35.80 -33.09 -8.71
CA ALA A 391 36.28 -33.02 -10.10
C ALA A 391 36.80 -31.62 -10.46
N PHE A 392 36.11 -30.56 -10.02
CA PHE A 392 36.54 -29.18 -10.23
C PHE A 392 37.83 -28.84 -9.49
N GLN A 393 38.00 -29.30 -8.23
CA GLN A 393 39.23 -29.12 -7.47
C GLN A 393 40.43 -29.84 -8.13
N VAL A 394 40.24 -31.07 -8.60
CA VAL A 394 41.28 -31.81 -9.34
C VAL A 394 41.65 -31.11 -10.65
N PHE A 395 40.67 -30.59 -11.39
CA PHE A 395 40.91 -29.82 -12.63
C PHE A 395 41.75 -28.56 -12.39
N LEU A 396 41.47 -27.81 -11.32
CA LEU A 396 42.28 -26.64 -10.94
C LEU A 396 43.71 -27.03 -10.54
N ALA A 397 43.89 -28.12 -9.78
CA ALA A 397 45.21 -28.61 -9.39
C ALA A 397 46.05 -29.03 -10.60
N VAL A 398 45.47 -29.77 -11.55
CA VAL A 398 46.14 -30.16 -12.80
C VAL A 398 46.48 -28.93 -13.65
N SER A 399 45.56 -27.98 -13.80
CA SER A 399 45.80 -26.72 -14.51
C SER A 399 46.95 -25.92 -13.89
N TYR A 400 47.02 -25.83 -12.56
CA TYR A 400 48.12 -25.16 -11.85
C TYR A 400 49.47 -25.85 -12.08
N ILE A 401 49.52 -27.18 -12.06
CA ILE A 401 50.75 -27.94 -12.35
C ILE A 401 51.21 -27.71 -13.80
N VAL A 402 50.30 -27.75 -14.77
CA VAL A 402 50.60 -27.48 -16.19
C VAL A 402 51.08 -26.05 -16.39
N TYR A 403 50.45 -25.07 -15.75
CA TYR A 403 50.88 -23.67 -15.77
C TYR A 403 52.30 -23.50 -15.20
N LYS A 404 52.57 -24.08 -14.02
CA LYS A 404 53.91 -24.05 -13.39
C LYS A 404 54.97 -24.71 -14.25
N ARG A 405 54.66 -25.86 -14.88
CA ARG A 405 55.56 -26.58 -15.80
C ARG A 405 55.82 -25.79 -17.10
N ARG A 406 54.81 -25.14 -17.67
CA ARG A 406 54.99 -24.23 -18.83
C ARG A 406 55.88 -23.04 -18.47
N ARG A 407 55.67 -22.42 -17.30
CA ARG A 407 56.47 -21.27 -16.86
C ARG A 407 57.94 -21.62 -16.58
N ALA A 408 58.23 -22.83 -16.13
CA ALA A 408 59.60 -23.33 -15.95
C ALA A 408 60.34 -23.59 -17.28
N ASN A 409 59.60 -23.95 -18.34
CA ASN A 409 60.15 -24.29 -19.65
C ASN A 409 60.20 -23.12 -20.65
N MET A 410 59.86 -21.89 -20.24
CA MET A 410 60.00 -20.70 -21.09
C MET A 410 61.48 -20.27 -21.15
N PRO A 411 62.09 -20.20 -22.35
CA PRO A 411 63.48 -19.74 -22.47
C PRO A 411 63.57 -18.28 -22.02
N LYS A 412 64.48 -18.01 -21.08
CA LYS A 412 64.76 -16.66 -20.61
C LYS A 412 65.35 -15.85 -21.76
N LYS A 413 64.60 -14.88 -22.28
CA LYS A 413 65.17 -13.81 -23.10
C LYS A 413 66.03 -12.95 -22.18
N PHE A 414 67.35 -13.12 -22.30
CA PHE A 414 68.30 -12.16 -21.78
C PHE A 414 68.22 -10.90 -22.65
N LEU A 415 68.23 -9.74 -21.99
CA LEU A 415 68.51 -8.44 -22.60
C LEU A 415 69.99 -8.11 -22.34
#